data_AF-A0A2T0QC51-F1
#
_entry.id   AF-A0A2T0QC51-F1
#
_cell.length_a   1.000
_cell.length_b   1.000
_cell.length_c   1.000
_cell.angle_alpha   90.00
_cell.angle_beta   90.00
_cell.angle_gamma   90.00
#
_symmetry.space_group_name_H-M   'P 1'
#
loop_
_entity.id
_entity.type
_entity.pdbx_description
1 polymer ?
#
loop_
_entity_poly.entity_id
_entity_poly.type
_entity_poly.pdbx_seq_one_letter_code
_entity_poly.pdbx_strand_id
1 'polypeptide(L)'
;MDDHESAPAGAPFLRVVRGELAPEEIAALVAALTLTARSRAARGASDTRERPASAWRDRSRLTRPALHPGPGAWRASAWPR
;
A
#
# COMPACT_ATOMS: atom_id res chain seq x y z
N MET A 1 -20.97 6.06 -25.21
CA MET A 1 -19.78 6.94 -25.20
C MET A 1 -19.93 7.72 -23.93
N ASP A 2 -19.49 7.11 -22.84
CA ASP A 2 -19.75 7.59 -21.49
C ASP A 2 -18.73 8.67 -21.15
N ASP A 3 -19.25 9.87 -20.85
CA ASP A 3 -18.47 11.01 -20.41
C ASP A 3 -17.90 10.71 -19.02
N HIS A 4 -16.62 10.36 -18.97
CA HIS A 4 -15.88 10.38 -17.72
C HIS A 4 -15.65 11.84 -17.32
N GLU A 5 -16.52 12.34 -16.45
CA GLU A 5 -16.41 13.63 -15.77
C GLU A 5 -14.96 13.86 -15.31
N SER A 6 -14.26 14.74 -16.02
CA SER A 6 -12.86 15.02 -15.77
C SER A 6 -12.75 15.86 -14.49
N ALA A 7 -12.18 15.29 -13.43
CA ALA A 7 -11.96 15.98 -12.16
C ALA A 7 -11.22 17.33 -12.39
N PRO A 8 -11.59 18.40 -11.67
CA PRO A 8 -11.02 19.73 -11.91
C PRO A 8 -9.50 19.72 -11.69
N ALA A 9 -8.76 20.27 -12.67
CA ALA A 9 -7.31 20.39 -12.65
C ALA A 9 -6.86 21.22 -11.44
N GLY A 10 -6.49 20.55 -10.35
CA GLY A 10 -6.04 21.18 -9.10
C GLY A 10 -6.53 20.50 -7.82
N ALA A 11 -7.50 19.59 -7.90
CA ALA A 11 -7.90 18.80 -6.73
C ALA A 11 -6.79 17.81 -6.34
N PRO A 12 -6.49 17.65 -5.03
CA PRO A 12 -5.51 16.68 -4.60
C PRO A 12 -5.99 15.27 -4.98
N PHE A 13 -5.11 14.50 -5.62
CA PHE A 13 -5.38 13.10 -5.96
C PHE A 13 -5.72 12.24 -4.73
N LEU A 14 -5.22 12.65 -3.55
CA LEU A 14 -5.52 12.03 -2.27
C LEU A 14 -5.77 13.11 -1.21
N ARG A 15 -6.91 13.04 -0.52
CA ARG A 15 -7.23 13.89 0.63
C ARG A 15 -7.11 13.06 1.91
N VAL A 16 -6.12 13.37 2.75
CA VAL A 16 -6.00 12.79 4.09
C VAL A 16 -6.91 13.57 5.02
N VAL A 17 -8.00 12.96 5.44
CA VAL A 17 -8.89 13.53 6.47
C VAL A 17 -8.39 13.05 7.82
N ARG A 18 -7.91 13.98 8.65
CA ARG A 18 -7.60 13.68 10.05
C ARG A 18 -8.89 13.86 10.84
N GLY A 19 -9.48 12.75 11.30
CA GLY A 19 -10.57 12.78 12.26
C GLY A 19 -10.04 13.04 13.67
N GLU A 20 -10.76 13.83 14.45
CA GLU A 20 -10.59 13.90 15.91
C GLU A 20 -11.42 12.76 16.50
N LEU A 21 -10.79 11.61 16.73
CA LEU A 21 -11.43 10.44 17.32
C LEU A 21 -11.07 10.37 18.79
N ALA A 22 -12.05 10.02 19.63
CA ALA A 22 -11.78 9.79 21.04
C ALA A 22 -10.82 8.59 21.21
N PRO A 23 -10.01 8.56 22.29
CA PRO A 23 -9.08 7.45 22.55
C PRO A 23 -9.75 6.06 22.52
N GLU A 24 -10.99 5.98 23.00
CA GLU A 24 -11.80 4.75 23.03
C GLU A 24 -12.15 4.27 21.61
N GLU A 25 -12.44 5.19 20.70
CA GLU A 25 -12.78 4.87 19.31
C GLU A 25 -11.54 4.41 18.55
N ILE A 26 -10.38 5.04 18.80
CA ILE A 26 -9.09 4.58 18.28
C ILE A 26 -8.82 3.16 18.75
N ALA A 27 -9.01 2.89 20.05
CA ALA A 27 -8.84 1.56 20.63
C ALA A 27 -9.78 0.53 20.00
N ALA A 28 -11.07 0.88 19.83
CA ALA A 28 -12.05 0.02 19.19
C ALA A 28 -11.69 -0.31 17.73
N LEU A 29 -11.22 0.66 16.96
CA LEU A 29 -10.78 0.46 15.58
C LEU A 29 -9.55 -0.45 15.51
N VAL A 30 -8.55 -0.23 16.37
CA VAL A 30 -7.36 -1.09 16.46
C VAL A 30 -7.75 -2.51 16.86
N ALA A 31 -8.65 -2.68 17.84
CA ALA A 31 -9.15 -3.98 18.26
C ALA A 31 -9.86 -4.73 17.10
N ALA A 32 -10.72 -4.03 16.35
CA ALA A 32 -11.39 -4.61 15.19
C ALA A 32 -10.40 -5.03 14.07
N LEU A 33 -9.42 -4.18 13.77
CA LEU A 33 -8.38 -4.48 12.76
C LEU A 33 -7.52 -5.67 13.16
N THR A 34 -7.07 -5.72 14.42
CA THR A 34 -6.25 -6.82 14.95
C THR A 34 -7.01 -8.15 14.97
N LEU A 35 -8.28 -8.14 15.38
CA LEU A 35 -9.15 -9.31 15.33
C LEU A 35 -9.34 -9.81 13.89
N THR A 36 -9.60 -8.88 12.96
CA THR A 36 -9.75 -9.20 11.55
C THR A 36 -8.49 -9.82 10.98
N ALA A 37 -7.32 -9.25 11.26
CA ALA A 37 -6.02 -9.77 10.82
C ALA A 37 -5.75 -11.18 11.38
N ARG A 38 -5.99 -11.41 12.68
CA ARG A 38 -5.88 -12.75 13.29
C ARG A 38 -6.83 -13.76 12.64
N SER A 39 -8.08 -13.37 12.40
CA SER A 39 -9.07 -14.25 11.77
C SER A 39 -8.67 -14.64 10.35
N ARG A 40 -8.00 -13.74 9.60
CA ARG A 40 -7.44 -14.03 8.28
C ARG A 40 -6.24 -14.96 8.37
N ALA A 41 -5.35 -14.75 9.33
CA ALA A 41 -4.21 -15.63 9.55
C ALA A 41 -4.64 -17.06 9.90
N ALA A 42 -5.66 -17.20 10.76
CA ALA A 42 -6.22 -18.51 11.13
C ALA A 42 -6.85 -19.24 9.93
N ARG A 43 -7.54 -18.52 9.04
CA ARG A 43 -8.12 -19.11 7.81
C ARG A 43 -7.06 -19.45 6.74
N GLY A 44 -5.96 -18.71 6.71
CA GLY A 44 -4.84 -18.92 5.79
C GLY A 44 -3.99 -20.16 6.07
N ALA A 45 -4.19 -20.84 7.21
CA ALA A 45 -3.48 -22.09 7.52
C ALA A 45 -3.87 -23.27 6.61
N SER A 46 -4.90 -23.14 5.77
CA SER A 46 -5.37 -24.19 4.85
C SER A 46 -4.84 -24.09 3.42
N ASP A 47 -4.24 -22.95 3.01
CA ASP A 47 -3.66 -22.79 1.67
C ASP A 47 -2.15 -22.59 1.82
N THR A 48 -1.42 -23.72 1.82
CA THR A 48 0.05 -23.82 1.90
C THR A 48 0.77 -23.34 0.64
N ARG A 49 0.09 -22.61 -0.25
CA ARG A 49 0.79 -21.85 -1.29
C ARG A 49 1.44 -20.67 -0.60
N GLU A 50 2.76 -20.71 -0.44
CA GLU A 50 3.57 -19.57 -0.01
C GLU A 50 3.12 -18.34 -0.79
N ARG A 51 2.33 -17.48 -0.13
CA ARG A 51 1.90 -16.23 -0.73
C ARG A 51 3.19 -15.47 -1.01
N PRO A 52 3.45 -15.01 -2.25
CA PRO A 52 4.66 -14.30 -2.57
C PRO A 52 4.84 -13.16 -1.56
N ALA A 53 6.04 -13.09 -0.97
CA ALA A 53 6.34 -12.07 0.02
C ALA A 53 5.98 -10.70 -0.56
N SER A 54 5.29 -9.89 0.23
CA SER A 54 4.93 -8.53 -0.18
C SER A 54 6.17 -7.81 -0.71
N ALA A 55 6.06 -7.15 -1.87
CA ALA A 55 7.15 -6.34 -2.42
C ALA A 55 7.65 -5.24 -1.45
N TRP A 56 6.84 -4.91 -0.43
CA TRP A 56 7.22 -4.02 0.68
C TRP A 56 8.19 -4.63 1.69
N ARG A 57 8.24 -5.96 1.79
CA ARG A 57 9.20 -6.70 2.64
C ARG A 57 10.53 -6.98 1.95
N ASP A 58 10.69 -6.56 0.69
CA ASP A 58 11.93 -6.78 -0.04
C ASP A 58 13.08 -5.97 0.59
N ARG A 59 14.07 -6.69 1.13
CA ARG A 59 15.26 -6.10 1.74
C ARG A 59 16.14 -5.39 0.72
N SER A 60 16.01 -5.69 -0.57
CA SER A 60 16.72 -4.95 -1.63
C SER A 60 16.43 -3.44 -1.60
N ARG A 61 15.31 -3.03 -0.98
CA ARG A 61 14.94 -1.63 -0.76
C ARG A 61 15.65 -0.96 0.42
N LEU A 62 16.23 -1.73 1.33
CA LEU A 62 17.04 -1.21 2.44
C LEU A 62 18.44 -0.78 1.96
N THR A 63 18.87 -1.28 0.80
CA THR A 63 20.08 -0.84 0.12
C THR A 63 19.68 -0.02 -1.11
N ARG A 64 20.44 1.03 -1.41
CA ARG A 64 20.21 1.80 -2.64
C ARG A 64 20.95 1.11 -3.79
N PRO A 65 20.26 0.53 -4.78
CA PRO A 65 20.94 0.05 -5.98
C PRO A 65 21.56 1.24 -6.74
N ALA A 66 22.69 0.99 -7.41
CA ALA A 66 23.33 2.01 -8.23
C ALA A 66 22.35 2.52 -9.30
N LEU A 67 22.25 3.83 -9.42
CA LEU A 67 21.53 4.49 -10.51
C LEU A 67 22.51 4.72 -11.65
N HIS A 68 22.20 4.17 -12.82
CA HIS A 68 22.97 4.43 -14.03
C HIS A 68 22.28 5.54 -14.84
N PRO A 69 22.97 6.66 -15.11
CA PRO A 69 22.41 7.69 -15.99
C PRO A 69 22.33 7.16 -17.42
N GLY A 70 21.25 7.48 -18.11
CA GLY A 70 21.06 7.10 -19.51
C GLY A 70 19.66 7.41 -20.04
N PRO A 71 19.46 7.44 -21.36
CA PRO A 71 18.14 7.60 -21.96
C PRO A 71 17.15 6.57 -21.39
N GLY A 72 16.01 7.03 -20.90
CA GLY A 72 14.97 6.16 -20.33
C GLY A 72 15.21 5.68 -18.88
N ALA A 73 16.36 5.97 -18.26
CA ALA A 73 16.69 5.50 -16.91
C ALA A 73 15.67 5.98 -15.84
N TRP A 74 15.13 7.19 -15.99
CA TRP A 74 14.09 7.72 -15.10
C TRP A 74 12.74 7.00 -15.25
N ARG A 75 12.38 6.57 -16.46
CA ARG A 75 11.16 5.77 -16.66
C ARG A 75 11.33 4.35 -16.09
N ALA A 76 12.52 3.79 -16.22
CA ALA A 76 12.83 2.45 -15.72
C ALA A 76 12.84 2.35 -14.18
N SER A 77 13.11 3.45 -13.45
CA SER A 77 13.13 3.42 -11.98
C SER A 77 11.77 3.18 -11.32
N ALA A 78 10.67 3.31 -12.07
CA ALA A 78 9.32 3.09 -11.57
C ALA A 78 8.89 1.60 -11.63
N TRP A 79 9.67 0.73 -12.27
CA TRP A 79 9.34 -0.68 -12.47
C TRP A 79 10.17 -1.58 -11.54
N PRO A 80 9.61 -2.73 -11.10
CA PRO A 80 10.40 -3.76 -10.45
C PRO A 80 11.53 -4.25 -11.36
N ARG A 81 12.69 -4.55 -10.78
CA ARG A 81 13.75 -5.31 -11.45
C ARG A 81 13.56 -6.79 -11.23
#